data_AF-A0A830G4G5-F1
#
_entry.id   AF-A0A830G4G5-F1
#
_cell.length_a   1.000
_cell.length_b   1.000
_cell.length_c   1.000
_cell.angle_alpha   90.00
_cell.angle_beta   90.00
_cell.angle_gamma   90.00
#
_symmetry.space_group_name_H-M   'P 1'
#
loop_
_entity.id
_entity.type
_entity.pdbx_description
1 polymer ?
#
loop_
_entity_poly.entity_id
_entity_poly.type
_entity_poly.pdbx_seq_one_letter_code
_entity_poly.pdbx_strand_id
1 'polypeptide(L)'
;MAFAQAAVEHEHRARAREIAPSATIAWCDPNRSLVRVQTTEDTDALKAAPDWEMTGLGRFAAYGLQFFLAGEPPFWYAPGEELTAAEVVCHTLLLDSGSRRVSYSMLLIEAGDIDQETLVETAQWYDLEPTVKALYRPLQGDFDRTDDLPVILPKKDEYMALKEQYGVS
;
A
#
# COMPACT_ATOMS: atom_id res chain seq x y z
N MET A 1 -11.18 2.07 25.67
CA MET A 1 -10.63 1.37 24.49
C MET A 1 -9.21 1.80 24.14
N ALA A 2 -8.79 3.05 24.38
CA ALA A 2 -7.44 3.55 24.05
C ALA A 2 -6.26 2.76 24.65
N PHE A 3 -6.39 2.18 25.86
CA PHE A 3 -5.30 1.43 26.50
C PHE A 3 -4.93 0.14 25.75
N ALA A 4 -5.92 -0.60 25.23
CA ALA A 4 -5.68 -1.83 24.49
C ALA A 4 -4.98 -1.56 23.15
N GLN A 5 -5.40 -0.51 22.44
CA GLN A 5 -4.78 -0.10 21.17
C GLN A 5 -3.34 0.37 21.36
N ALA A 6 -3.07 1.15 22.42
CA ALA A 6 -1.71 1.59 22.74
C ALA A 6 -0.77 0.43 23.12
N ALA A 7 -1.29 -0.60 23.80
CA ALA A 7 -0.52 -1.79 24.13
C ALA A 7 -0.15 -2.60 22.87
N VAL A 8 -1.10 -2.81 21.97
CA VAL A 8 -0.87 -3.50 20.68
C VAL A 8 0.18 -2.76 19.84
N GLU A 9 0.05 -1.44 19.71
CA GLU A 9 1.01 -0.64 18.97
C GLU A 9 2.41 -0.69 19.62
N HIS A 10 2.49 -0.67 20.95
CA HIS A 10 3.75 -0.80 21.66
C HIS A 10 4.42 -2.15 21.43
N GLU A 11 3.66 -3.24 21.46
CA GLU A 11 4.17 -4.59 21.21
C GLU A 11 4.71 -4.73 19.79
N HIS A 12 3.93 -4.33 18.78
CA HIS A 12 4.40 -4.34 17.39
C HIS A 12 5.64 -3.47 17.19
N ARG A 13 5.67 -2.30 17.82
CA ARG A 13 6.84 -1.40 17.76
C ARG A 13 8.07 -2.02 18.41
N ALA A 14 7.92 -2.67 19.56
CA ALA A 14 9.02 -3.35 20.24
C ALA A 14 9.58 -4.48 19.36
N ARG A 15 8.70 -5.36 18.85
CA ARG A 15 9.07 -6.45 17.93
C ARG A 15 9.81 -5.94 16.69
N ALA A 16 9.28 -4.92 16.03
CA ALA A 16 9.92 -4.35 14.84
C ALA A 16 11.30 -3.76 15.16
N ARG A 17 11.46 -3.10 16.32
CA ARG A 17 12.71 -2.44 16.72
C ARG A 17 13.79 -3.37 17.25
N GLU A 18 13.45 -4.59 17.64
CA GLU A 18 14.44 -5.63 17.92
C GLU A 18 15.23 -6.02 16.66
N ILE A 19 14.62 -5.87 15.47
CA ILE A 19 15.22 -6.22 14.17
C ILE A 19 15.70 -4.95 13.45
N ALA A 20 14.89 -3.90 13.45
CA ALA A 20 15.10 -2.64 12.73
C ALA A 20 14.90 -1.45 13.69
N PRO A 21 15.96 -0.96 14.36
CA PRO A 21 15.84 0.09 15.39
C PRO A 21 15.14 1.38 14.96
N SER A 22 15.19 1.74 13.67
CA SER A 22 14.50 2.92 13.11
C SER A 22 13.02 2.71 12.83
N ALA A 23 12.50 1.48 13.01
CA ALA A 23 11.13 1.13 12.68
C ALA A 23 10.10 2.00 13.41
N THR A 24 9.08 2.40 12.65
CA THR A 24 7.91 3.14 13.11
C THR A 24 6.64 2.47 12.60
N ILE A 25 5.62 2.37 13.46
CA ILE A 25 4.31 1.81 13.08
C ILE A 25 3.55 2.82 12.23
N ALA A 26 3.14 2.40 11.04
CA ALA A 26 2.26 3.17 10.16
C ALA A 26 0.79 2.74 10.32
N TRP A 27 0.56 1.46 10.59
CA TRP A 27 -0.74 0.88 10.90
C TRP A 27 -0.56 -0.44 11.65
N CYS A 28 -1.53 -0.83 12.47
CA CYS A 28 -1.57 -2.16 13.06
C CYS A 28 -2.99 -2.55 13.47
N ASP A 29 -3.24 -3.85 13.45
CA ASP A 29 -4.33 -4.51 14.16
C ASP A 29 -3.72 -5.45 15.23
N PRO A 30 -4.51 -6.27 15.95
CA PRO A 30 -3.95 -7.18 16.97
C PRO A 30 -2.86 -8.15 16.48
N ASN A 31 -2.90 -8.57 15.21
CA ASN A 31 -2.02 -9.62 14.67
C ASN A 31 -1.02 -9.07 13.66
N ARG A 32 -1.36 -8.01 12.94
CA ARG A 32 -0.61 -7.50 11.79
C ARG A 32 -0.10 -6.09 12.05
N SER A 33 1.01 -5.75 11.41
CA SER A 33 1.51 -4.38 11.43
C SER A 33 2.17 -3.98 10.12
N LEU A 34 2.01 -2.71 9.77
CA LEU A 34 2.72 -2.05 8.69
C LEU A 34 3.73 -1.09 9.31
N VAL A 35 4.99 -1.21 8.91
CA VAL A 35 6.08 -0.39 9.44
C VAL A 35 6.86 0.32 8.35
N ARG A 36 7.44 1.47 8.73
CA ARG A 36 8.43 2.19 7.92
C ARG A 36 9.77 2.18 8.64
N VAL A 37 10.83 2.00 7.87
CA VAL A 37 12.23 2.13 8.33
C VAL A 37 12.91 3.30 7.64
N GLN A 38 14.07 3.72 8.16
CA GLN A 38 14.78 4.92 7.73
C GLN A 38 16.18 4.64 7.17
N THR A 39 16.70 3.43 7.34
CA THR A 39 18.06 3.06 6.94
C THR A 39 18.04 1.80 6.08
N THR A 40 19.03 1.70 5.18
CA THR A 40 19.22 0.51 4.35
C THR A 40 19.57 -0.72 5.18
N GLU A 41 20.31 -0.55 6.28
CA GLU A 41 20.63 -1.64 7.22
C GLU A 41 19.35 -2.27 7.82
N ASP A 42 18.41 -1.43 8.25
CA ASP A 42 17.13 -1.90 8.80
C ASP A 42 16.25 -2.57 7.73
N THR A 43 16.28 -2.03 6.51
CA THR A 43 15.63 -2.66 5.34
C THR A 43 16.18 -4.06 5.09
N ASP A 44 17.50 -4.22 5.10
CA ASP A 44 18.14 -5.51 4.85
C ASP A 44 17.89 -6.50 6.01
N ALA A 45 17.88 -6.02 7.25
CA ALA A 45 17.53 -6.82 8.42
C ALA A 45 16.09 -7.35 8.35
N LEU A 46 15.11 -6.51 8.00
CA LEU A 46 13.72 -6.94 7.86
C LEU A 46 13.50 -7.88 6.67
N LYS A 47 14.17 -7.66 5.53
CA LYS A 47 14.11 -8.60 4.39
C LYS A 47 14.60 -10.00 4.74
N ALA A 48 15.55 -10.11 5.67
CA ALA A 48 16.11 -11.38 6.11
C ALA A 48 15.31 -12.03 7.25
N ALA A 49 14.43 -11.28 7.92
CA ALA A 49 13.64 -11.76 9.04
C ALA A 49 12.42 -12.59 8.56
N PRO A 50 12.03 -13.64 9.29
CA PRO A 50 10.80 -14.36 9.01
C PRO A 50 9.57 -13.46 9.23
N ASP A 51 8.47 -13.79 8.56
CA ASP A 51 7.16 -13.15 8.71
C ASP A 51 7.08 -11.66 8.31
N TRP A 52 8.17 -11.09 7.80
CA TRP A 52 8.22 -9.72 7.28
C TRP A 52 8.28 -9.71 5.76
N GLU A 53 7.33 -9.01 5.15
CA GLU A 53 7.29 -8.84 3.71
C GLU A 53 7.42 -7.38 3.31
N MET A 54 8.32 -7.09 2.37
CA MET A 54 8.39 -5.78 1.73
C MET A 54 7.09 -5.52 0.97
N THR A 55 6.49 -4.35 1.19
CA THR A 55 5.19 -3.98 0.62
C THR A 55 5.20 -2.56 0.03
N GLY A 56 4.02 -2.01 -0.25
CA GLY A 56 3.85 -0.71 -0.90
C GLY A 56 4.53 -0.69 -2.27
N LEU A 57 4.97 0.49 -2.72
CA LEU A 57 5.59 0.60 -4.05
C LEU A 57 6.85 -0.22 -4.25
N GLY A 58 7.57 -0.60 -3.19
CA GLY A 58 8.72 -1.49 -3.29
C GLY A 58 8.36 -2.85 -3.89
N ARG A 59 7.11 -3.29 -3.67
CA ARG A 59 6.60 -4.58 -4.14
C ARG A 59 6.04 -4.55 -5.56
N PHE A 60 5.82 -3.37 -6.14
CA PHE A 60 5.23 -3.24 -7.49
C PHE A 60 6.11 -3.84 -8.59
N ALA A 61 7.42 -3.92 -8.37
CA ALA A 61 8.35 -4.57 -9.30
C ALA A 61 8.01 -6.06 -9.53
N ALA A 62 7.39 -6.74 -8.55
CA ALA A 62 6.93 -8.12 -8.71
C ALA A 62 5.79 -8.26 -9.75
N TYR A 63 5.13 -7.16 -10.09
CA TYR A 63 4.05 -7.07 -11.07
C TYR A 63 4.49 -6.40 -12.38
N GLY A 64 5.81 -6.27 -12.60
CA GLY A 64 6.36 -5.59 -13.79
C GLY A 64 6.32 -4.06 -13.72
N LEU A 65 5.90 -3.48 -12.59
CA LEU A 65 5.76 -2.03 -12.41
C LEU A 65 6.95 -1.49 -11.58
N GLN A 66 8.02 -1.08 -12.25
CA GLN A 66 9.23 -0.58 -11.58
C GLN A 66 9.23 0.95 -11.45
N PHE A 67 9.28 1.43 -10.21
CA PHE A 67 9.40 2.86 -9.89
C PHE A 67 10.71 3.15 -9.18
N PHE A 68 11.28 4.33 -9.43
CA PHE A 68 12.37 4.84 -8.61
C PHE A 68 11.78 5.42 -7.32
N LEU A 69 12.05 4.75 -6.20
CA LEU A 69 11.60 5.17 -4.88
C LEU A 69 12.63 6.10 -4.25
N ALA A 70 12.12 7.16 -3.61
CA ALA A 70 12.92 7.94 -2.67
C ALA A 70 12.71 7.36 -1.27
N GLY A 71 13.79 6.89 -0.65
CA GLY A 71 13.78 6.31 0.69
C GLY A 71 13.51 4.81 0.73
N GLU A 72 13.48 4.28 1.95
CA GLU A 72 13.32 2.85 2.22
C GLU A 72 11.86 2.38 2.07
N PRO A 73 11.64 1.13 1.62
CA PRO A 73 10.30 0.59 1.45
C PRO A 73 9.64 0.31 2.80
N PRO A 74 8.30 0.28 2.86
CA PRO A 74 7.57 -0.23 4.01
C PRO A 74 7.61 -1.75 4.08
N PHE A 75 7.41 -2.29 5.28
CA PHE A 75 7.32 -3.72 5.54
C PHE A 75 6.03 -4.06 6.27
N TRP A 76 5.47 -5.21 5.94
CA TRP A 76 4.27 -5.75 6.54
C TRP A 76 4.63 -7.01 7.33
N TYR A 77 4.16 -7.08 8.57
CA TYR A 77 4.27 -8.23 9.44
C TYR A 77 2.90 -8.88 9.57
N ALA A 78 2.79 -10.12 9.12
CA ALA A 78 1.57 -10.93 9.23
C ALA A 78 1.96 -12.42 9.25
N PRO A 79 2.30 -12.97 10.42
CA PRO A 79 2.83 -14.33 10.51
C PRO A 79 1.80 -15.36 10.03
N GLY A 80 2.18 -16.15 9.03
CA GLY A 80 1.33 -17.18 8.43
C GLY A 80 0.32 -16.67 7.40
N GLU A 81 0.37 -15.38 7.04
CA GLU A 81 -0.41 -14.79 5.94
C GLU A 81 0.52 -14.47 4.75
N GLU A 82 -0.01 -14.54 3.54
CA GLU A 82 0.72 -14.16 2.31
C GLU A 82 0.30 -12.76 1.88
N LEU A 83 1.27 -11.90 1.55
CA LEU A 83 1.00 -10.55 1.07
C LEU A 83 0.34 -10.56 -0.32
N THR A 84 -0.90 -10.09 -0.38
CA THR A 84 -1.69 -10.02 -1.62
C THR A 84 -1.47 -8.72 -2.40
N ALA A 85 -1.83 -8.71 -3.69
CA ALA A 85 -1.78 -7.49 -4.51
C ALA A 85 -2.74 -6.41 -3.97
N ALA A 86 -3.91 -6.81 -3.45
CA ALA A 86 -4.89 -5.90 -2.86
C ALA A 86 -4.33 -5.20 -1.61
N GLU A 87 -3.58 -5.93 -0.77
CA GLU A 87 -2.88 -5.36 0.38
C GLU A 87 -1.76 -4.42 -0.05
N VAL A 88 -0.98 -4.76 -1.08
CA VAL A 88 0.04 -3.87 -1.64
C VAL A 88 -0.56 -2.54 -2.11
N VAL A 89 -1.74 -2.56 -2.74
CA VAL A 89 -2.49 -1.36 -3.12
C VAL A 89 -2.92 -0.57 -1.88
N CYS A 90 -3.52 -1.24 -0.89
CA CYS A 90 -3.99 -0.60 0.34
C CYS A 90 -2.84 0.02 1.13
N HIS A 91 -1.73 -0.69 1.33
CA HIS A 91 -0.54 -0.18 1.99
C HIS A 91 0.04 1.04 1.27
N THR A 92 0.03 1.04 -0.07
CA THR A 92 0.50 2.20 -0.85
C THR A 92 -0.35 3.43 -0.59
N LEU A 93 -1.68 3.29 -0.64
CA LEU A 93 -2.63 4.40 -0.43
C LEU A 93 -2.65 4.89 1.02
N LEU A 94 -2.55 3.97 1.98
CA LEU A 94 -2.50 4.27 3.41
C LEU A 94 -1.29 5.14 3.76
N LEU A 95 -0.13 4.81 3.19
CA LEU A 95 1.12 5.52 3.48
C LEU A 95 1.20 6.89 2.79
N ASP A 96 0.62 7.00 1.60
CA ASP A 96 0.57 8.23 0.81
C ASP A 96 -0.52 8.11 -0.27
N SER A 97 -1.58 8.91 -0.17
CA SER A 97 -2.68 8.97 -1.13
C SER A 97 -2.56 10.16 -2.10
N GLY A 98 -1.35 10.72 -2.27
CA GLY A 98 -1.08 11.74 -3.27
C GLY A 98 -1.32 11.24 -4.70
N SER A 99 -1.59 12.17 -5.62
CA SER A 99 -2.02 11.86 -7.00
C SER A 99 -1.14 10.82 -7.72
N ARG A 100 0.19 10.87 -7.52
CA ARG A 100 1.11 9.88 -8.10
C ARG A 100 0.89 8.47 -7.55
N ARG A 101 0.69 8.34 -6.23
CA ARG A 101 0.45 7.04 -5.58
C ARG A 101 -0.91 6.48 -5.97
N VAL A 102 -1.91 7.36 -6.09
CA VAL A 102 -3.22 7.03 -6.65
C VAL A 102 -3.08 6.44 -8.06
N SER A 103 -2.38 7.12 -8.97
CA SER A 103 -2.18 6.60 -10.34
C SER A 103 -1.41 5.28 -10.36
N TYR A 104 -0.39 5.12 -9.51
CA TYR A 104 0.35 3.85 -9.44
C TYR A 104 -0.51 2.72 -8.89
N SER A 105 -1.28 2.96 -7.82
CA SER A 105 -2.25 2.00 -7.31
C SER A 105 -3.25 1.57 -8.39
N MET A 106 -3.76 2.51 -9.18
CA MET A 106 -4.62 2.18 -10.33
C MET A 106 -3.92 1.28 -11.36
N LEU A 107 -2.64 1.53 -11.68
CA LEU A 107 -1.86 0.64 -12.57
C LEU A 107 -1.77 -0.78 -12.02
N LEU A 108 -1.51 -0.95 -10.72
CA LEU A 108 -1.42 -2.29 -10.12
C LEU A 108 -2.77 -3.00 -10.08
N ILE A 109 -3.86 -2.27 -9.88
CA ILE A 109 -5.21 -2.82 -9.98
C ILE A 109 -5.43 -3.43 -11.37
N GLU A 110 -5.14 -2.69 -12.44
CA GLU A 110 -5.31 -3.21 -13.81
C GLU A 110 -4.29 -4.30 -14.16
N ALA A 111 -3.01 -4.13 -13.82
CA ALA A 111 -1.97 -5.10 -14.14
C ALA A 111 -2.16 -6.44 -13.39
N GLY A 112 -2.73 -6.38 -12.18
CA GLY A 112 -3.05 -7.55 -11.36
C GLY A 112 -4.46 -8.10 -11.57
N ASP A 113 -5.28 -7.49 -12.45
CA ASP A 113 -6.70 -7.81 -12.64
C ASP A 113 -7.45 -7.94 -11.30
N ILE A 114 -7.20 -6.99 -10.39
CA ILE A 114 -7.79 -7.00 -9.05
C ILE A 114 -9.24 -6.54 -9.20
N ASP A 115 -10.19 -7.37 -8.78
CA ASP A 115 -11.59 -7.00 -8.82
C ASP A 115 -11.97 -6.04 -7.68
N GLN A 116 -13.07 -5.31 -7.90
CA GLN A 116 -13.53 -4.28 -6.97
C GLN A 116 -13.97 -4.83 -5.61
N GLU A 117 -14.57 -6.01 -5.57
CA GLU A 117 -15.07 -6.61 -4.34
C GLU A 117 -13.89 -7.00 -3.44
N THR A 118 -12.93 -7.75 -3.97
CA THR A 118 -11.70 -8.14 -3.26
C THR A 118 -10.94 -6.95 -2.69
N LEU A 119 -10.76 -5.88 -3.50
CA LEU A 119 -10.01 -4.71 -3.03
C LEU A 119 -10.81 -3.90 -1.99
N VAL A 120 -12.14 -3.82 -2.12
CA VAL A 120 -12.98 -3.15 -1.12
C VAL A 120 -12.97 -3.89 0.21
N GLU A 121 -13.10 -5.22 0.20
CA GLU A 121 -13.03 -6.05 1.41
C GLU A 121 -11.67 -5.89 2.11
N THR A 122 -10.58 -5.87 1.35
CA THR A 122 -9.24 -5.62 1.91
C THR A 122 -9.13 -4.21 2.49
N ALA A 123 -9.63 -3.20 1.78
CA ALA A 123 -9.54 -1.79 2.15
C ALA A 123 -10.30 -1.43 3.44
N GLN A 124 -11.30 -2.22 3.83
CA GLN A 124 -12.03 -2.03 5.09
C GLN A 124 -11.12 -2.13 6.31
N TRP A 125 -10.11 -3.01 6.28
CA TRP A 125 -9.13 -3.14 7.38
C TRP A 125 -8.28 -1.87 7.58
N TYR A 126 -8.17 -1.04 6.55
CA TYR A 126 -7.31 0.14 6.52
C TYR A 126 -8.11 1.45 6.48
N ASP A 127 -9.44 1.40 6.65
CA ASP A 127 -10.35 2.54 6.49
C ASP A 127 -10.25 3.24 5.10
N LEU A 128 -9.92 2.47 4.06
CA LEU A 128 -9.69 2.96 2.69
C LEU A 128 -10.85 2.69 1.72
N GLU A 129 -11.96 2.12 2.19
CA GLU A 129 -13.10 1.74 1.33
C GLU A 129 -13.58 2.89 0.41
N PRO A 130 -13.83 4.12 0.90
CA PRO A 130 -14.27 5.22 0.03
C PRO A 130 -13.22 5.58 -1.04
N THR A 131 -11.95 5.52 -0.68
CA THR A 131 -10.82 5.79 -1.58
C THR A 131 -10.75 4.76 -2.68
N VAL A 132 -10.79 3.47 -2.35
CA VAL A 132 -10.78 2.38 -3.33
C VAL A 132 -11.98 2.48 -4.27
N LYS A 133 -13.19 2.73 -3.74
CA LYS A 133 -14.39 2.93 -4.57
C LYS A 133 -14.23 4.10 -5.54
N ALA A 134 -13.51 5.15 -5.16
CA ALA A 134 -13.21 6.26 -6.06
C ALA A 134 -12.26 5.86 -7.20
N LEU A 135 -11.27 5.00 -6.95
CA LEU A 135 -10.32 4.54 -7.96
C LEU A 135 -10.99 3.73 -9.08
N TYR A 136 -12.03 2.96 -8.76
CA TYR A 136 -12.73 2.16 -9.77
C TYR A 136 -13.54 2.97 -10.78
N ARG A 137 -13.89 4.24 -10.49
CA ARG A 137 -14.62 5.09 -11.44
C ARG A 137 -13.82 5.31 -12.74
N PRO A 138 -12.59 5.87 -12.71
CA PRO A 138 -11.79 6.04 -13.92
C PRO A 138 -11.37 4.70 -14.54
N LEU A 139 -11.14 3.66 -13.74
CA LEU A 139 -10.87 2.30 -14.25
C LEU A 139 -12.04 1.74 -15.07
N GLN A 140 -13.27 2.14 -14.73
CA GLN A 140 -14.50 1.82 -15.48
C GLN A 140 -14.82 2.84 -16.58
N GLY A 141 -13.93 3.82 -16.81
CA GLY A 141 -14.05 4.82 -17.87
C GLY A 141 -14.72 6.13 -17.47
N ASP A 142 -15.13 6.31 -16.21
CA ASP A 142 -15.72 7.56 -15.70
C ASP A 142 -14.64 8.49 -15.12
N PHE A 143 -14.20 9.45 -15.94
CA PHE A 143 -13.21 10.47 -15.56
C PHE A 143 -13.84 11.86 -15.30
N ASP A 144 -15.14 12.03 -15.53
CA ASP A 144 -15.79 13.34 -15.55
C ASP A 144 -16.22 13.82 -14.15
N ARG A 145 -16.23 12.92 -13.16
CA ARG A 145 -16.71 13.21 -11.80
C ARG A 145 -15.57 13.31 -10.79
N THR A 146 -15.13 14.53 -10.52
CA THR A 146 -14.07 14.81 -9.53
C THR A 146 -14.57 15.41 -8.22
N ASP A 147 -15.86 15.77 -8.14
CA ASP A 147 -16.40 16.47 -6.97
C ASP A 147 -16.54 15.53 -5.75
N ASP A 148 -16.12 16.03 -4.59
CA ASP A 148 -16.20 15.38 -3.27
C ASP A 148 -15.55 13.99 -3.15
N LEU A 149 -14.48 13.74 -3.89
CA LEU A 149 -13.71 12.51 -3.76
C LEU A 149 -12.68 12.57 -2.60
N PRO A 150 -12.43 11.44 -1.90
CA PRO A 150 -11.43 11.38 -0.83
C PRO A 150 -9.98 11.51 -1.35
N VAL A 151 -9.77 11.39 -2.67
CA VAL A 151 -8.47 11.46 -3.32
C VAL A 151 -8.54 12.23 -4.64
N ILE A 152 -7.41 12.79 -5.06
CA ILE A 152 -7.26 13.45 -6.36
C ILE A 152 -6.99 12.38 -7.41
N LEU A 153 -7.98 12.14 -8.28
CA LEU A 153 -7.86 11.23 -9.41
C LEU A 153 -7.05 11.84 -10.56
N PRO A 154 -6.30 11.03 -11.33
CA PRO A 154 -5.60 11.51 -12.52
C PRO A 154 -6.58 11.92 -13.62
N LYS A 155 -6.16 12.81 -14.50
CA LYS A 155 -6.90 13.07 -15.74
C LYS A 155 -6.78 11.85 -16.67
N LYS A 156 -7.77 11.70 -17.55
CA LYS A 156 -7.79 10.61 -18.54
C LYS A 156 -6.49 10.53 -19.35
N ASP A 157 -6.09 11.61 -20.00
CA ASP A 157 -4.91 11.61 -20.87
C ASP A 157 -3.62 11.32 -20.09
N GLU A 158 -3.51 11.84 -18.87
CA GLU A 158 -2.36 11.58 -17.98
C GLU A 158 -2.29 10.10 -17.58
N TYR A 159 -3.43 9.49 -17.26
CA TYR A 159 -3.49 8.08 -16.89
C TYR A 159 -3.24 7.15 -18.08
N MET A 160 -3.79 7.46 -19.26
CA MET A 160 -3.56 6.67 -20.48
C MET A 160 -2.09 6.70 -20.91
N ALA A 161 -1.44 7.87 -20.84
CA ALA A 161 0.00 7.97 -21.11
C ALA A 161 0.83 7.17 -20.11
N LEU A 162 0.41 7.14 -18.84
CA LEU A 162 1.06 6.34 -17.81
C LEU A 162 0.89 4.83 -18.07
N LYS A 163 -0.30 4.37 -18.47
CA LYS A 163 -0.54 2.98 -18.88
C LYS A 163 0.38 2.56 -20.02
N GLU A 164 0.48 3.39 -21.07
CA GLU A 164 1.36 3.15 -22.21
C GLU A 164 2.83 3.05 -21.78
N GLN A 165 3.30 3.97 -20.93
CA GLN A 165 4.66 3.97 -20.41
C GLN A 165 5.03 2.64 -19.72
N TYR A 166 4.08 2.04 -19.00
CA TYR A 166 4.29 0.82 -18.22
C TYR A 166 3.79 -0.45 -18.92
N GLY A 167 3.29 -0.35 -20.15
CA GLY A 167 2.80 -1.49 -20.93
C GLY A 167 1.53 -2.14 -20.35
N VAL A 168 0.75 -1.41 -19.56
CA VAL A 168 -0.53 -1.89 -19.01
C VAL A 168 -1.63 -1.63 -20.03
N SER A 169 -2.38 -2.66 -20.42
CA SER A 169 -3.43 -2.60 -21.45
C SER A 169 -4.80 -2.44 -20.84
#